data_AF-A0A0G0DED4-F1
#
_entry.id   AF-A0A0G0DED4-F1
#
_cell.length_a   1.000
_cell.length_b   1.000
_cell.length_c   1.000
_cell.angle_alpha   90.00
_cell.angle_beta   90.00
_cell.angle_gamma   90.00
#
_symmetry.space_group_name_H-M   'P 1'
#
loop_
_entity.id
_entity.type
_entity.pdbx_description
1 polymer ?
#
loop_
_entity_poly.entity_id
_entity_poly.type
_entity_poly.pdbx_seq_one_letter_code
_entity_poly.pdbx_strand_id
1 'polypeptide(L)'
;MRVPIRKAGIYQNLKADSYLTQDKFLELQDKLKKLKVVARPKWIKEMRIAASDGDFSENASYQIAKAKLRGTNQKIDDLEYLLSRAQIISAKLDNTIVRLGHKVTLLKDQEKFIFHILGATETNPDKGIISFSSPLGQALMAKKVGEIIKVKLADRELEYKLINIQ
;
A
#
# COMPACT_ATOMS: atom_id res chain seq x y z
N MET A 1 22.66 -7.82 -32.50
CA MET A 1 21.30 -8.00 -31.97
C MET A 1 21.01 -6.92 -30.93
N ARG A 2 20.04 -6.02 -31.18
CA ARG A 2 19.60 -5.04 -30.19
C ARG A 2 18.66 -5.73 -29.20
N VAL A 3 18.96 -5.64 -27.91
CA VAL A 3 18.09 -6.13 -26.84
C VAL A 3 16.76 -5.36 -26.95
N PRO A 4 15.61 -6.03 -27.09
CA PRO A 4 14.33 -5.34 -27.18
C PRO A 4 14.05 -4.67 -25.83
N ILE A 5 14.16 -3.35 -25.80
CA ILE A 5 13.72 -2.54 -24.66
C ILE A 5 12.19 -2.64 -24.66
N ARG A 6 11.64 -3.34 -23.68
CA ARG A 6 10.20 -3.39 -23.45
C ARG A 6 9.75 -1.95 -23.21
N LYS A 7 8.95 -1.36 -24.11
CA LYS A 7 8.28 -0.08 -23.83
C LYS A 7 7.62 -0.22 -22.47
N ALA A 8 7.92 0.69 -21.55
CA ALA A 8 7.31 0.73 -20.23
C ALA A 8 5.81 0.57 -20.44
N GLY A 9 5.30 -0.59 -20.01
CA GLY A 9 3.89 -0.89 -20.12
C GLY A 9 3.14 0.27 -19.51
N ILE A 10 2.10 0.70 -20.20
CA ILE A 10 1.04 1.56 -19.70
C ILE A 10 0.70 1.02 -18.31
N TYR A 11 1.28 1.62 -17.26
CA TYR A 11 0.95 1.23 -15.90
C TYR A 11 -0.49 1.66 -15.77
N GLN A 12 -1.37 0.66 -15.82
CA GLN A 12 -2.76 0.81 -15.49
C GLN A 12 -2.82 1.66 -14.24
N ASN A 13 -3.64 2.68 -14.37
CA ASN A 13 -3.84 3.81 -13.50
C ASN A 13 -4.38 3.36 -12.13
N LEU A 14 -3.63 2.52 -11.40
CA LEU A 14 -3.78 2.42 -9.97
C LEU A 14 -3.21 3.71 -9.44
N LYS A 15 -4.12 4.62 -9.07
CA LYS A 15 -3.82 5.73 -8.14
C LYS A 15 -3.25 5.09 -6.88
N ALA A 16 -1.96 4.74 -6.91
CA ALA A 16 -1.23 4.31 -5.74
C ALA A 16 -1.12 5.56 -4.90
N ASP A 17 -2.00 5.64 -3.90
CA ASP A 17 -2.00 6.71 -2.93
C ASP A 17 -0.58 6.89 -2.43
N SER A 18 -0.03 8.06 -2.71
CA SER A 18 1.35 8.37 -2.39
C SER A 18 1.57 8.50 -0.89
N TYR A 19 0.51 8.53 -0.08
CA TYR A 19 0.62 8.76 1.36
C TYR A 19 0.91 7.48 2.13
N LEU A 20 2.03 7.46 2.86
CA LEU A 20 2.43 6.35 3.73
C LEU A 20 2.78 6.86 5.12
N THR A 21 2.51 6.04 6.14
CA THR A 21 3.06 6.28 7.48
C THR A 21 4.57 6.08 7.49
N GLN A 22 5.26 6.73 8.43
CA GLN A 22 6.72 6.56 8.58
C GLN A 22 7.10 5.11 8.89
N ASP A 23 6.32 4.46 9.77
CA ASP A 23 6.51 3.05 10.12
C ASP A 23 6.39 2.16 8.87
N LYS A 24 5.34 2.38 8.06
CA LYS A 24 5.13 1.60 6.85
C LYS A 24 6.21 1.80 5.81
N PHE A 25 6.67 3.04 5.64
CA PHE A 25 7.76 3.35 4.74
C PHE A 25 9.02 2.54 5.11
N LEU A 26 9.36 2.48 6.40
CA LEU A 26 10.49 1.70 6.91
C LEU A 26 10.30 0.19 6.70
N GLU A 27 9.11 -0.34 6.97
CA GLU A 27 8.79 -1.75 6.70
C GLU A 27 9.00 -2.12 5.22
N LEU A 28 8.50 -1.27 4.31
CA LEU A 28 8.61 -1.48 2.87
C LEU A 28 10.06 -1.33 2.38
N GLN A 29 10.83 -0.41 2.97
CA GLN A 29 12.25 -0.25 2.69
C GLN A 29 13.07 -1.47 3.14
N ASP A 30 12.80 -2.02 4.32
CA ASP A 30 13.45 -3.25 4.79
C ASP A 30 13.09 -4.44 3.90
N LYS A 31 11.81 -4.56 3.53
CA LYS A 31 11.35 -5.60 2.60
C LYS A 31 12.04 -5.50 1.24
N LEU A 32 12.18 -4.29 0.69
CA LEU A 32 12.92 -4.05 -0.55
C LEU A 32 14.39 -4.48 -0.42
N LYS A 33 15.05 -4.12 0.69
CA LYS A 33 16.43 -4.52 0.97
C LYS A 33 16.58 -6.04 1.02
N LYS A 34 15.69 -6.73 1.72
CA LYS A 34 15.67 -8.21 1.78
C LYS A 34 15.49 -8.84 0.40
N LEU A 35 14.61 -8.30 -0.44
CA LEU A 35 14.41 -8.80 -1.80
C LEU A 35 15.68 -8.62 -2.66
N LYS A 36 16.35 -7.47 -2.56
CA LYS A 36 17.58 -7.17 -3.32
C LYS A 36 18.79 -7.98 -2.85
N VAL A 37 18.99 -8.10 -1.53
CA VAL A 37 20.20 -8.69 -0.94
C VAL A 37 20.10 -10.20 -0.77
N VAL A 38 18.90 -10.74 -0.54
CA VAL A 38 18.72 -12.17 -0.24
C VAL A 38 18.03 -12.88 -1.40
N ALA A 39 16.82 -12.46 -1.77
CA ALA A 39 16.00 -13.21 -2.71
C ALA A 39 16.54 -13.18 -4.14
N ARG A 40 16.90 -12.00 -4.67
CA ARG A 40 17.43 -11.83 -6.02
C ARG A 40 18.71 -12.65 -6.27
N PRO A 41 19.77 -12.58 -5.45
CA PRO A 41 20.96 -13.39 -5.67
C PRO A 41 20.71 -14.88 -5.47
N LYS A 42 19.81 -15.28 -4.55
CA LYS A 42 19.39 -16.68 -4.41
C LYS A 42 18.84 -17.23 -5.73
N TRP A 43 17.88 -16.54 -6.34
CA TRP A 43 17.27 -17.03 -7.59
C TRP A 43 18.23 -16.98 -8.78
N ILE A 44 19.15 -16.01 -8.82
CA ILE A 44 20.22 -15.99 -9.84
C ILE A 44 21.13 -17.22 -9.69
N LYS A 45 21.50 -17.58 -8.45
CA LYS A 45 22.32 -18.76 -8.19
C LYS A 45 21.60 -20.04 -8.60
N GLU A 46 20.34 -20.20 -8.21
CA GLU A 46 19.50 -21.36 -8.58
C GLU A 46 19.34 -21.48 -10.10
N MET A 47 19.07 -20.36 -10.78
CA MET A 47 18.98 -20.32 -12.24
C MET A 47 20.31 -20.74 -12.90
N ARG A 48 21.45 -20.31 -12.34
CA ARG A 48 22.78 -20.68 -12.86
C ARG A 48 23.08 -22.16 -12.64
N ILE A 49 22.68 -22.73 -11.50
CA ILE A 49 22.83 -24.17 -11.23
C ILE A 49 21.98 -24.97 -12.22
N ALA A 50 20.70 -24.63 -12.37
CA ALA A 50 19.82 -25.30 -13.30
C ALA A 50 20.24 -25.10 -14.78
N ALA A 51 20.94 -24.01 -15.10
CA ALA A 51 21.49 -23.78 -16.44
C ALA A 51 22.68 -24.70 -16.77
N SER A 52 23.38 -25.25 -15.78
CA SER A 52 24.50 -26.17 -15.99
C SER A 52 24.07 -27.58 -16.41
N ASP A 53 22.80 -27.95 -16.23
CA ASP A 53 22.23 -29.26 -16.62
C ASP A 53 21.96 -29.40 -18.13
N GLY A 54 22.30 -28.38 -18.94
CA GLY A 54 22.42 -28.49 -20.40
C GLY A 54 21.11 -28.43 -21.21
N ASP A 55 19.98 -28.92 -20.68
CA ASP A 55 18.70 -28.88 -21.38
C ASP A 55 17.74 -27.79 -20.87
N PHE A 56 17.79 -26.61 -21.49
CA PHE A 56 16.98 -25.45 -21.08
C PHE A 56 15.48 -25.61 -21.32
N SER A 57 15.09 -26.50 -22.24
CA SER A 57 13.71 -26.63 -22.71
C SER A 57 12.89 -27.59 -21.86
N GLU A 58 13.52 -28.66 -21.36
CA GLU A 58 12.88 -29.67 -20.49
C GLU A 58 13.18 -29.47 -18.99
N ASN A 59 14.18 -28.65 -18.64
CA ASN A 59 14.53 -28.42 -17.24
C ASN A 59 13.48 -27.56 -16.52
N ALA A 60 12.54 -28.23 -15.86
CA ALA A 60 11.51 -27.63 -15.02
C ALA A 60 12.11 -26.72 -13.93
N SER A 61 13.24 -27.10 -13.33
CA SER A 61 13.93 -26.31 -12.30
C SER A 61 14.43 -24.97 -12.86
N TYR A 62 14.92 -24.94 -14.10
CA TYR A 62 15.32 -23.71 -14.76
C TYR A 62 14.12 -22.78 -15.02
N GLN A 63 13.01 -23.31 -15.53
CA GLN A 63 11.79 -22.51 -15.78
C GLN A 63 11.21 -21.94 -14.48
N ILE A 64 11.18 -22.74 -13.40
CA ILE A 64 10.74 -22.30 -12.07
C ILE A 64 11.67 -21.20 -11.53
N ALA A 65 12.99 -21.40 -11.58
CA ALA A 65 13.95 -20.41 -11.10
C ALA A 65 13.85 -19.08 -11.87
N LYS A 66 13.70 -19.16 -13.20
CA LYS A 66 13.48 -18.00 -14.07
C LYS A 66 12.19 -17.27 -13.75
N ALA A 67 11.08 -17.99 -13.52
CA ALA A 67 9.81 -17.40 -13.12
C ALA A 67 9.90 -16.72 -11.74
N LYS A 68 10.57 -17.36 -10.76
CA LYS A 68 10.81 -16.80 -9.43
C LYS A 68 11.67 -15.54 -9.48
N LEU A 69 12.74 -15.54 -10.28
CA LEU A 69 13.58 -14.36 -10.50
C LEU A 69 12.78 -13.21 -11.13
N ARG A 70 11.97 -13.51 -12.15
CA ARG A 70 11.10 -12.51 -12.79
C ARG A 70 10.10 -11.92 -11.80
N GLY A 71 9.42 -12.75 -11.03
CA GLY A 71 8.47 -12.28 -10.01
C GLY A 71 9.14 -11.50 -8.89
N THR A 72 10.37 -11.84 -8.53
CA THR A 72 11.16 -11.07 -7.55
C THR A 72 11.55 -9.71 -8.08
N ASN A 73 11.99 -9.63 -9.34
CA ASN A 73 12.33 -8.35 -9.98
C ASN A 73 11.10 -7.45 -10.12
N GLN A 74 9.95 -8.01 -10.55
CA GLN A 74 8.72 -7.22 -10.64
C GLN A 74 8.33 -6.61 -9.28
N LYS A 75 8.40 -7.41 -8.21
CA LYS A 75 8.12 -6.91 -6.85
C LYS A 75 9.10 -5.82 -6.40
N ILE A 76 10.36 -5.93 -6.82
CA ILE A 76 11.37 -4.90 -6.55
C ILE A 76 10.98 -3.61 -7.27
N ASP A 77 10.68 -3.68 -8.57
CA ASP A 77 10.29 -2.53 -9.38
C ASP A 77 9.02 -1.85 -8.82
N ASP A 78 8.01 -2.64 -8.44
CA ASP A 78 6.77 -2.12 -7.86
C ASP A 78 7.02 -1.40 -6.52
N LEU A 79 7.87 -1.97 -5.65
CA LEU A 79 8.23 -1.37 -4.36
C LEU A 79 9.10 -0.12 -4.53
N GLU A 80 10.05 -0.11 -5.47
CA GLU A 80 10.85 1.07 -5.79
C GLU A 80 9.98 2.20 -6.34
N TYR A 81 9.05 1.87 -7.24
CA TYR A 81 8.09 2.83 -7.76
C TYR A 81 7.24 3.44 -6.64
N LEU A 82 6.70 2.60 -5.77
CA LEU A 82 5.88 3.05 -4.64
C LEU A 82 6.68 3.91 -3.64
N LEU A 83 7.88 3.47 -3.24
CA LEU A 83 8.74 4.22 -2.32
C LEU A 83 9.22 5.54 -2.92
N SER A 84 9.49 5.59 -4.24
CA SER A 84 9.94 6.82 -4.91
C SER A 84 8.89 7.93 -4.94
N ARG A 85 7.61 7.55 -4.87
CA ARG A 85 6.47 8.47 -4.88
C ARG A 85 5.86 8.67 -3.50
N ALA A 86 6.37 7.97 -2.49
CA ALA A 86 5.81 8.02 -1.15
C ALA A 86 6.01 9.41 -0.50
N GLN A 87 4.90 10.01 -0.11
CA GLN A 87 4.80 11.14 0.80
C GLN A 87 4.57 10.62 2.22
N ILE A 88 5.56 10.83 3.08
CA ILE A 88 5.50 10.40 4.47
C ILE A 88 4.61 11.37 5.25
N ILE A 89 3.57 10.83 5.88
CA ILE A 89 2.69 11.61 6.76
C ILE A 89 3.36 11.71 8.14
N SER A 90 3.60 12.93 8.61
CA SER A 90 4.17 13.18 9.94
C SER A 90 3.06 13.25 11.00
N ALA A 91 3.35 12.75 12.20
CA ALA A 91 2.43 12.71 13.34
C ALA A 91 2.16 14.08 13.99
N LYS A 92 2.83 15.16 13.56
CA LYS A 92 2.58 16.53 14.03
C LYS A 92 1.55 17.22 13.15
N LEU A 93 0.34 16.68 13.12
CA LEU A 93 -0.77 17.30 12.43
C LEU A 93 -1.59 18.10 13.45
N ASP A 94 -2.04 19.29 13.07
CA ASP A 94 -2.96 20.07 13.88
C ASP A 94 -4.28 19.31 14.05
N ASN A 95 -4.65 18.97 15.30
CA ASN A 95 -5.89 18.24 15.63
C ASN A 95 -7.18 19.06 15.41
N THR A 96 -7.10 20.16 14.66
CA THR A 96 -8.23 21.04 14.37
C THR A 96 -9.06 20.53 13.20
N ILE A 97 -8.41 19.93 12.19
CA ILE A 97 -9.07 19.40 10.99
C ILE A 97 -8.61 17.98 10.73
N VAL A 98 -9.56 17.13 10.34
CA VAL A 98 -9.25 15.76 9.95
C VAL A 98 -8.40 15.78 8.67
N ARG A 99 -7.22 15.18 8.78
CA ARG A 99 -6.26 14.93 7.70
C ARG A 99 -5.89 13.45 7.66
N LEU A 100 -5.22 13.06 6.59
CA LEU A 100 -4.65 11.73 6.45
C LEU A 100 -3.58 11.52 7.55
N GLY A 101 -3.59 10.36 8.21
CA GLY A 101 -2.77 10.04 9.38
C GLY A 101 -3.47 10.18 10.72
N HIS A 102 -4.65 10.81 10.78
CA HIS A 102 -5.37 10.99 12.04
C HIS A 102 -6.17 9.76 12.48
N LYS A 103 -6.31 9.63 13.79
CA LYS A 103 -7.29 8.77 14.43
C LYS A 103 -8.50 9.60 14.81
N VAL A 104 -9.65 9.27 14.25
CA VAL A 104 -10.92 9.94 14.52
C VAL A 104 -11.81 9.06 15.37
N THR A 105 -12.53 9.68 16.31
CA THR A 105 -13.59 8.99 17.05
C THR A 105 -14.94 9.51 16.60
N LEU A 106 -15.76 8.60 16.11
CA LEU A 106 -17.12 8.82 15.67
C LEU A 106 -18.11 8.32 16.73
N LEU A 107 -19.21 9.04 16.90
CA LEU A 107 -20.32 8.65 17.76
C LEU A 107 -21.57 8.43 16.90
N LYS A 108 -22.22 7.28 17.07
CA LYS A 108 -23.51 6.95 16.47
C LYS A 108 -24.33 6.14 17.47
N ASP A 109 -25.58 6.51 17.71
CA ASP A 109 -26.50 5.79 18.62
C ASP A 109 -25.90 5.49 20.01
N GLN A 110 -25.14 6.44 20.57
CA GLN A 110 -24.36 6.32 21.83
C GLN A 110 -23.15 5.37 21.79
N GLU A 111 -22.92 4.68 20.67
CA GLU A 111 -21.74 3.85 20.44
C GLU A 111 -20.58 4.66 19.84
N LYS A 112 -19.37 4.39 20.32
CA LYS A 112 -18.13 5.05 19.87
C LYS A 112 -17.36 4.13 18.91
N PHE A 113 -17.07 4.64 17.72
CA PHE A 113 -16.27 3.97 16.71
C PHE A 113 -14.96 4.73 16.51
N ILE A 114 -13.84 4.03 16.60
CA ILE A 114 -12.52 4.64 16.42
C ILE A 114 -11.97 4.20 15.08
N PHE A 115 -11.65 5.16 14.22
CA PHE A 115 -11.09 4.91 12.90
C PHE A 115 -9.75 5.61 12.72
N HIS A 116 -8.84 4.98 11.99
CA HIS A 116 -7.56 5.56 11.62
C HIS A 116 -7.51 5.76 10.10
N ILE A 117 -7.34 7.00 9.66
CA ILE A 117 -7.45 7.36 8.24
C ILE A 117 -6.06 7.28 7.59
N LEU A 118 -5.84 6.25 6.78
CA LEU A 118 -4.57 6.04 6.07
C LEU A 118 -4.78 5.95 4.55
N GLY A 119 -3.69 5.70 3.80
CA GLY A 119 -3.74 5.40 2.38
C GLY A 119 -4.41 4.05 2.08
N ALA A 120 -4.84 3.83 0.82
CA ALA A 120 -5.41 2.54 0.40
C ALA A 120 -4.49 1.34 0.68
N THR A 121 -3.17 1.53 0.64
CA THR A 121 -2.16 0.49 0.84
C THR A 121 -2.12 -0.05 2.29
N GLU A 122 -2.59 0.73 3.27
CA GLU A 122 -2.50 0.42 4.71
C GLU A 122 -3.87 0.10 5.35
N THR A 123 -4.93 0.04 4.54
CA THR A 123 -6.30 -0.13 5.04
C THR A 123 -6.53 -1.52 5.64
N ASN A 124 -7.16 -1.55 6.81
CA ASN A 124 -7.50 -2.77 7.54
C ASN A 124 -8.80 -2.55 8.34
N PRO A 125 -9.97 -2.96 7.81
CA PRO A 125 -11.27 -2.75 8.43
C PRO A 125 -11.38 -3.36 9.83
N ASP A 126 -10.82 -4.57 10.03
CA ASP A 126 -10.84 -5.27 11.32
C ASP A 126 -10.09 -4.51 12.43
N LYS A 127 -9.07 -3.73 12.05
CA LYS A 127 -8.31 -2.87 12.97
C LYS A 127 -8.83 -1.43 13.03
N GLY A 128 -9.96 -1.15 12.38
CA GLY A 128 -10.51 0.21 12.27
C GLY A 128 -9.66 1.15 11.40
N ILE A 129 -8.78 0.62 10.53
CA ILE A 129 -7.99 1.44 9.62
C ILE A 129 -8.74 1.57 8.30
N ILE A 130 -9.10 2.80 7.93
CA ILE A 130 -9.88 3.12 6.74
C ILE A 130 -9.05 3.91 5.73
N SER A 131 -9.30 3.67 4.45
CA SER A 131 -8.69 4.47 3.38
C SER A 131 -9.33 5.85 3.31
N PHE A 132 -8.54 6.90 3.10
CA PHE A 132 -9.08 8.23 2.77
C PHE A 132 -9.89 8.21 1.45
N SER A 133 -9.62 7.27 0.55
CA SER A 133 -10.35 7.14 -0.72
C SER A 133 -11.76 6.55 -0.55
N SER A 134 -12.06 5.95 0.61
CA SER A 134 -13.38 5.37 0.91
C SER A 134 -14.45 6.46 1.08
N PRO A 135 -15.75 6.14 0.88
CA PRO A 135 -16.84 7.11 1.09
C PRO A 135 -16.81 7.74 2.50
N LEU A 136 -16.49 6.94 3.52
CA LEU A 136 -16.33 7.39 4.90
C LEU A 136 -15.11 8.30 5.04
N GLY A 137 -13.95 7.91 4.50
CA GLY A 137 -12.72 8.70 4.54
C GLY A 137 -12.83 10.06 3.84
N GLN A 138 -13.52 10.10 2.69
CA GLN A 138 -13.78 11.35 1.97
C GLN A 138 -14.74 12.26 2.74
N ALA A 139 -15.79 11.71 3.36
CA ALA A 139 -16.73 12.47 4.18
C ALA A 139 -16.09 13.05 5.45
N LEU A 140 -15.08 12.36 5.99
CA LEU A 140 -14.30 12.77 7.15
C LEU A 140 -13.27 13.85 6.84
N MET A 141 -12.75 13.91 5.61
CA MET A 141 -11.65 14.81 5.27
C MET A 141 -12.05 16.28 5.46
N ALA A 142 -11.14 17.08 6.04
CA ALA A 142 -11.33 18.51 6.33
C ALA A 142 -12.47 18.84 7.32
N LYS A 143 -13.03 17.85 8.02
CA LYS A 143 -14.02 18.07 9.09
C LYS A 143 -13.38 18.43 10.42
N LYS A 144 -14.14 19.08 11.29
CA LYS A 144 -13.73 19.51 12.64
C LYS A 144 -14.46 18.74 13.74
N VAL A 145 -13.87 18.71 14.93
CA VAL A 145 -14.52 18.16 16.13
C VAL A 145 -15.86 18.85 16.36
N GLY A 146 -16.91 18.04 16.55
CA GLY A 146 -18.28 18.48 16.75
C GLY A 146 -19.17 18.41 15.50
N GLU A 147 -18.60 18.28 14.30
CA GLU A 147 -19.38 18.21 13.06
C GLU A 147 -20.07 16.85 12.87
N ILE A 148 -21.20 16.89 12.18
CA ILE A 148 -21.96 15.71 11.76
C ILE A 148 -21.54 15.37 10.33
N ILE A 149 -21.12 14.13 10.11
CA ILE A 149 -20.83 13.58 8.79
C ILE A 149 -21.98 12.68 8.35
N LYS A 150 -22.38 12.83 7.09
CA LYS A 150 -23.37 11.96 6.45
C LYS A 150 -22.64 11.10 5.43
N VAL A 151 -22.78 9.80 5.55
CA VAL A 151 -22.11 8.82 4.70
C VAL A 151 -23.16 7.98 4.00
N LYS A 152 -23.12 7.99 2.67
CA LYS A 152 -24.02 7.18 1.86
C LYS A 152 -23.36 5.83 1.57
N LEU A 153 -23.90 4.76 2.16
CA LEU A 153 -23.50 3.38 1.89
C LEU A 153 -24.62 2.70 1.09
N ALA A 154 -24.47 2.66 -0.23
CA ALA A 154 -25.47 2.13 -1.16
C ALA A 154 -26.87 2.74 -0.92
N ASP A 155 -27.77 1.98 -0.30
CA ASP A 155 -29.17 2.35 0.01
C ASP A 155 -29.37 2.94 1.42
N ARG A 156 -28.31 3.07 2.22
CA ARG A 156 -28.41 3.56 3.60
C ARG A 156 -27.60 4.84 3.79
N GLU A 157 -28.24 5.85 4.35
CA GLU A 157 -27.58 7.05 4.83
C GLU A 157 -27.27 6.86 6.32
N LEU A 158 -25.98 6.96 6.67
CA LEU A 158 -25.51 6.83 8.04
C LEU A 158 -24.98 8.19 8.50
N GLU A 159 -25.46 8.65 9.65
CA GLU A 159 -24.99 9.88 10.27
C GLU A 159 -24.08 9.54 11.45
N TYR A 160 -22.91 10.17 11.50
CA TYR A 160 -21.98 10.06 12.61
C TYR A 160 -21.59 11.45 13.09
N LYS A 161 -21.35 11.59 14.40
CA LYS A 161 -20.80 12.81 14.98
C LYS A 161 -19.32 12.64 15.25
N LEU A 162 -18.48 13.54 14.73
CA LEU A 162 -17.05 13.56 15.03
C LEU A 162 -16.85 14.13 16.45
N ILE A 163 -16.35 13.32 17.38
CA ILE A 163 -16.16 13.73 18.78
C ILE A 163 -14.71 13.95 19.16
N ASN A 164 -13.75 13.37 18.42
CA ASN A 164 -12.33 13.53 18.71
C ASN A 164 -11.47 13.34 17.45
N ILE A 165 -10.34 14.04 17.40
CA ILE A 165 -9.27 13.93 16.41
C ILE A 165 -7.96 13.77 17.17
N GLN A 166 -7.22 12.71 16.87
CA GLN A 166 -5.92 12.38 17.45
C GLN A 166 -4.88 12.09 16.38
#